data_AF-A0A954CR82-F1
#
_entry.id   AF-A0A954CR82-F1
#
_cell.length_a   1.000
_cell.length_b   1.000
_cell.length_c   1.000
_cell.angle_alpha   90.00
_cell.angle_beta   90.00
_cell.angle_gamma   90.00
#
_symmetry.space_group_name_H-M   'P 1'
#
loop_
_entity.id
_entity.type
_entity.pdbx_description
1 polymer ?
#
loop_
_entity_poly.entity_id
_entity_poly.type
_entity_poly.pdbx_seq_one_letter_code
_entity_poly.pdbx_strand_id
1 'polypeptide(L)'
;TFALIFVVYTVVYNFFATMKGNWKMIAKSIPLRFLTFGIINYIITCTQGPFHALLSVQQVVHFTDWIVAHAHLALFGVFSWWLFAFIYWIWPRITGHGYSRVFAEWHFWITLIAFWVLYYIADTTAGLMQGMFWLTTLPLMNSIEAAEPFWATRAVSGVLITVATICFIISLMKKGKEGMEVANVSE
;
A
#
# COMPACT_ATOMS: atom_id res chain seq x y z
N THR A 1 12.98 -19.42 5.78
CA THR A 1 12.11 -18.34 6.28
C THR A 1 12.89 -17.11 6.71
N PHE A 2 13.72 -17.17 7.76
CA PHE A 2 14.46 -15.99 8.25
C PHE A 2 15.51 -15.41 7.28
N ALA A 3 16.12 -16.23 6.42
CA ALA A 3 17.07 -15.75 5.41
C ALA A 3 16.47 -14.73 4.43
N LEU A 4 15.18 -14.85 4.11
CA LEU A 4 14.48 -13.93 3.20
C LEU A 4 14.37 -12.52 3.82
N ILE A 5 14.22 -12.44 5.14
CA ILE A 5 14.12 -11.18 5.86
C ILE A 5 15.40 -10.37 5.69
N PHE A 6 16.59 -11.01 5.73
CA PHE A 6 17.86 -10.32 5.50
C PHE A 6 17.96 -9.70 4.10
N VAL A 7 17.49 -10.42 3.06
CA VAL A 7 17.46 -9.90 1.68
C VAL A 7 16.51 -8.70 1.55
N VAL A 8 15.39 -8.72 2.27
CA VAL A 8 14.45 -7.59 2.29
C VAL A 8 15.09 -6.38 2.96
N TYR A 9 15.77 -6.58 4.08
CA TYR A 9 16.47 -5.50 4.79
C TYR A 9 17.58 -4.86 3.96
N THR A 10 18.26 -5.59 3.08
CA THR A 10 19.31 -4.99 2.23
C THR A 10 18.72 -4.02 1.21
N VAL A 11 17.58 -4.36 0.59
CA VAL A 11 16.83 -3.47 -0.32
C VAL A 11 16.39 -2.21 0.41
N VAL A 12 15.87 -2.37 1.62
CA VAL A 12 15.38 -1.27 2.45
C VAL A 12 16.55 -0.38 2.86
N TYR A 13 17.62 -0.97 3.36
CA TYR A 13 18.82 -0.23 3.73
C TYR A 13 19.37 0.57 2.54
N ASN A 14 19.41 -0.01 1.34
CA ASN A 14 19.85 0.69 0.14
C ASN A 14 19.03 1.97 -0.09
N PHE A 15 17.70 1.89 -0.05
CA PHE A 15 16.86 3.06 -0.20
C PHE A 15 17.08 4.12 0.88
N PHE A 16 17.12 3.70 2.15
CA PHE A 16 17.32 4.63 3.27
C PHE A 16 18.70 5.29 3.21
N ALA A 17 19.72 4.57 2.75
CA ALA A 17 21.05 5.11 2.51
C ALA A 17 21.04 6.15 1.37
N THR A 18 20.33 5.89 0.26
CA THR A 18 20.15 6.85 -0.84
C THR A 18 19.43 8.12 -0.38
N MET A 19 18.47 8.01 0.53
CA MET A 19 17.70 9.13 1.06
C MET A 19 18.41 9.91 2.18
N LYS A 20 19.56 9.42 2.67
CA LYS A 20 20.27 10.00 3.81
C LYS A 20 20.62 11.47 3.56
N GLY A 21 20.13 12.35 4.43
CA GLY A 21 20.33 13.81 4.33
C GLY A 21 19.23 14.55 3.57
N ASN A 22 18.41 13.86 2.77
CA ASN A 22 17.38 14.46 1.91
C ASN A 22 15.93 14.12 2.32
N TRP A 23 15.72 13.69 3.57
CA TRP A 23 14.41 13.30 4.11
C TRP A 23 13.32 14.37 3.97
N LYS A 24 13.70 15.66 4.03
CA LYS A 24 12.76 16.78 3.81
C LYS A 24 12.12 16.78 2.43
N MET A 25 12.76 16.14 1.44
CA MET A 25 12.25 16.04 0.08
C MET A 25 11.00 15.16 -0.01
N ILE A 26 10.84 14.20 0.90
CA ILE A 26 9.65 13.34 0.96
C ILE A 26 8.41 14.22 1.19
N ALA A 27 8.47 15.14 2.15
CA ALA A 27 7.36 16.06 2.38
C ALA A 27 7.08 16.98 1.18
N LYS A 28 8.07 17.24 0.32
CA LYS A 28 7.88 18.14 -0.83
C LYS A 28 7.44 17.43 -2.10
N SER A 29 7.90 16.22 -2.39
CA SER A 29 7.69 15.53 -3.67
C SER A 29 6.63 14.43 -3.57
N ILE A 30 5.53 14.53 -4.34
CA ILE A 30 4.50 13.46 -4.40
C ILE A 30 5.09 12.11 -4.81
N PRO A 31 5.86 11.99 -5.92
CA PRO A 31 6.46 10.72 -6.32
C PRO A 31 7.24 10.06 -5.18
N LEU A 32 8.00 10.88 -4.45
CA LEU A 32 8.84 10.38 -3.38
C LEU A 32 8.03 9.94 -2.17
N ARG A 33 6.91 10.60 -1.84
CA ARG A 33 5.99 10.11 -0.81
C ARG A 33 5.44 8.73 -1.15
N PHE A 34 4.96 8.54 -2.38
CA PHE A 34 4.46 7.25 -2.84
C PHE A 34 5.55 6.17 -2.79
N LEU A 35 6.76 6.50 -3.25
CA LEU A 35 7.91 5.59 -3.21
C LEU A 35 8.27 5.16 -1.78
N THR A 36 8.39 6.13 -0.86
CA THR A 36 8.72 5.86 0.55
C THR A 36 7.64 5.02 1.22
N PHE A 37 6.36 5.35 1.06
CA PHE A 37 5.29 4.56 1.65
C PHE A 37 5.21 3.15 1.05
N GLY A 38 5.43 2.99 -0.25
CA GLY A 38 5.56 1.67 -0.88
C GLY A 38 6.69 0.84 -0.26
N ILE A 39 7.81 1.45 0.13
CA ILE A 39 8.92 0.77 0.80
C ILE A 39 8.58 0.39 2.24
N ILE A 40 7.85 1.24 2.96
CA ILE A 40 7.33 0.90 4.28
C ILE A 40 6.40 -0.32 4.16
N ASN A 41 5.47 -0.30 3.21
CA ASN A 41 4.57 -1.43 2.93
C ASN A 41 5.36 -2.68 2.51
N TYR A 42 6.46 -2.53 1.77
CA TYR A 42 7.32 -3.62 1.34
C TYR A 42 7.97 -4.34 2.52
N ILE A 43 8.54 -3.59 3.48
CA ILE A 43 9.11 -4.17 4.71
C ILE A 43 8.05 -5.00 5.43
N ILE A 44 6.85 -4.44 5.58
CA ILE A 44 5.76 -5.09 6.33
C ILE A 44 5.32 -6.37 5.61
N THR A 45 5.04 -6.29 4.31
CA THR A 45 4.64 -7.44 3.48
C THR A 45 5.69 -8.54 3.53
N CYS A 46 6.94 -8.20 3.24
CA CYS A 46 7.99 -9.20 3.09
C CYS A 46 8.50 -9.73 4.44
N THR A 47 8.20 -9.06 5.55
CA THR A 47 8.38 -9.61 6.90
C THR A 47 7.21 -10.51 7.29
N GLN A 48 5.98 -10.12 6.97
CA GLN A 48 4.76 -10.85 7.26
C GLN A 48 4.70 -12.21 6.54
N GLY A 49 5.10 -12.30 5.27
CA GLY A 49 5.07 -13.55 4.50
C GLY A 49 5.87 -14.69 5.17
N PRO A 50 7.13 -14.46 5.57
CA PRO A 50 7.89 -15.39 6.40
C PRO A 50 7.20 -15.80 7.70
N PHE A 51 6.53 -14.87 8.41
CA PHE A 51 5.76 -15.21 9.60
C PHE A 51 4.58 -16.13 9.29
N HIS A 52 3.83 -15.85 8.21
CA HIS A 52 2.72 -16.70 7.76
C HIS A 52 3.18 -18.11 7.36
N ALA A 53 4.41 -18.27 6.86
CA ALA A 53 4.97 -19.57 6.50
C ALA A 53 5.35 -20.47 7.71
N LEU A 54 5.33 -19.95 8.95
CA LEU A 54 5.55 -20.77 10.14
C LEU A 54 4.31 -21.63 10.43
N LEU A 55 4.49 -22.93 10.64
CA LEU A 55 3.37 -23.85 10.90
C LEU A 55 2.47 -23.38 12.06
N SER A 56 3.06 -22.90 13.16
CA SER A 56 2.33 -22.40 14.32
C SER A 56 1.46 -21.17 14.02
N VAL A 57 1.90 -20.31 13.09
CA VAL A 57 1.13 -19.15 12.65
C VAL A 57 0.09 -19.59 11.64
N GLN A 58 0.50 -20.42 10.67
CA GLN A 58 -0.35 -20.89 9.59
C GLN A 58 -1.57 -21.63 10.13
N GLN A 59 -1.45 -22.40 11.21
CA GLN A 59 -2.58 -23.06 11.88
C GLN A 59 -3.72 -22.10 12.26
N VAL A 60 -3.41 -20.84 12.55
CA VAL A 60 -4.41 -19.82 12.90
C VAL A 60 -4.88 -19.06 11.67
N VAL A 61 -3.95 -18.70 10.78
CA VAL A 61 -4.22 -17.72 9.73
C VAL A 61 -4.58 -18.35 8.38
N HIS A 62 -4.42 -19.66 8.21
CA HIS A 62 -4.73 -20.33 6.94
C HIS A 62 -6.23 -20.21 6.62
N PHE A 63 -6.53 -19.90 5.36
CA PHE A 63 -7.89 -19.64 4.86
C PHE A 63 -8.63 -18.45 5.48
N THR A 64 -7.99 -17.66 6.34
CA THR A 64 -8.62 -16.47 6.90
C THR A 64 -8.38 -15.23 6.03
N ASP A 65 -9.15 -14.18 6.30
CA ASP A 65 -9.05 -12.89 5.64
C ASP A 65 -7.67 -12.22 5.81
N TRP A 66 -6.85 -12.66 6.77
CA TRP A 66 -5.50 -12.11 6.95
C TRP A 66 -4.56 -12.48 5.78
N ILE A 67 -4.74 -13.66 5.17
CA ILE A 67 -4.00 -14.04 3.96
C ILE A 67 -4.42 -13.16 2.78
N VAL A 68 -5.71 -12.82 2.68
CA VAL A 68 -6.22 -11.91 1.65
C VAL A 68 -5.66 -10.50 1.85
N ALA A 69 -5.61 -10.02 3.10
CA ALA A 69 -5.01 -8.74 3.46
C ALA A 69 -3.52 -8.68 3.08
N HIS A 70 -2.77 -9.75 3.37
CA HIS A 70 -1.36 -9.87 3.00
C HIS A 70 -1.13 -9.79 1.48
N ALA A 71 -1.92 -10.54 0.70
CA ALA A 71 -1.80 -10.54 -0.76
C ALA A 71 -2.06 -9.14 -1.35
N HIS A 72 -3.07 -8.44 -0.83
CA HIS A 72 -3.38 -7.08 -1.26
C HIS A 72 -2.38 -6.03 -0.75
N LEU A 73 -1.74 -6.25 0.40
CA LEU A 73 -0.61 -5.42 0.84
C LEU A 73 0.54 -5.48 -0.16
N ALA A 74 0.86 -6.67 -0.70
CA ALA A 74 1.84 -6.78 -1.77
C ALA A 74 1.40 -5.99 -3.03
N LEU A 75 0.21 -6.27 -3.55
CA LEU A 75 -0.26 -5.69 -4.80
C LEU A 75 -0.57 -4.19 -4.68
N PHE A 76 -1.53 -3.84 -3.83
CA PHE A 76 -2.05 -2.48 -3.68
C PHE A 76 -1.27 -1.63 -2.69
N GLY A 77 -0.54 -2.23 -1.75
CA GLY A 77 0.31 -1.50 -0.80
C GLY A 77 1.72 -1.25 -1.34
N VAL A 78 2.32 -2.19 -2.08
CA VAL A 78 3.71 -2.04 -2.58
C VAL A 78 3.73 -1.66 -4.06
N PHE A 79 3.32 -2.58 -4.93
CA PHE A 79 3.55 -2.43 -6.37
C PHE A 79 2.78 -1.26 -6.97
N SER A 80 1.51 -1.09 -6.61
CA SER A 80 0.71 0.06 -7.07
C SER A 80 1.31 1.39 -6.63
N TRP A 81 1.82 1.49 -5.40
CA TRP A 81 2.44 2.72 -4.89
C TRP A 81 3.69 3.09 -5.67
N TRP A 82 4.55 2.11 -5.95
CA TRP A 82 5.74 2.34 -6.77
C TRP A 82 5.40 2.68 -8.22
N LEU A 83 4.35 2.07 -8.77
CA LEU A 83 3.85 2.42 -10.10
C LEU A 83 3.35 3.87 -10.13
N PHE A 84 2.57 4.30 -9.14
CA PHE A 84 2.11 5.69 -9.04
C PHE A 84 3.27 6.67 -8.86
N ALA A 85 4.25 6.33 -8.03
CA ALA A 85 5.47 7.13 -7.86
C ALA A 85 6.19 7.31 -9.20
N PHE A 86 6.40 6.21 -9.92
CA PHE A 86 7.04 6.22 -11.23
C PHE A 86 6.26 7.06 -12.24
N ILE A 87 4.94 6.90 -12.32
CA ILE A 87 4.12 7.66 -13.27
C ILE A 87 4.16 9.16 -12.95
N TYR A 88 3.98 9.56 -11.68
CA TYR A 88 4.10 10.99 -11.32
C TYR A 88 5.48 11.57 -11.62
N TRP A 89 6.54 10.75 -11.56
CA TRP A 89 7.88 11.20 -11.88
C TRP A 89 8.11 11.29 -13.39
N ILE A 90 7.69 10.30 -14.18
CA ILE A 90 7.96 10.26 -15.62
C ILE A 90 7.01 11.15 -16.42
N TRP A 91 5.77 11.37 -15.94
CA TRP A 91 4.72 12.05 -16.68
C TRP A 91 5.14 13.42 -17.25
N PRO A 92 5.70 14.36 -16.46
CA PRO A 92 6.11 15.66 -17.00
C PRO A 92 7.21 15.57 -18.06
N ARG A 93 8.05 14.53 -18.02
CA ARG A 93 9.15 14.31 -18.98
C ARG A 93 8.65 13.81 -20.32
N ILE A 94 7.58 13.02 -20.34
CA ILE A 94 7.04 12.45 -21.57
C ILE A 94 6.00 13.35 -22.22
N THR A 95 5.24 14.12 -21.43
CA THR A 95 4.14 14.95 -21.96
C THR A 95 4.53 16.42 -22.14
N GLY A 96 5.68 16.85 -21.60
CA GLY A 96 6.09 18.25 -21.59
C GLY A 96 5.18 19.16 -20.75
N HIS A 97 4.32 18.59 -19.89
CA HIS A 97 3.48 19.37 -18.98
C HIS A 97 3.35 18.70 -17.60
N GLY A 98 3.30 19.53 -16.55
CA GLY A 98 3.17 19.06 -15.18
C GLY A 98 1.77 18.52 -14.87
N TYR A 99 1.65 17.86 -13.72
CA TYR A 99 0.39 17.37 -13.18
C TYR A 99 -0.18 18.30 -12.09
N SER A 100 -1.46 18.13 -11.76
CA SER A 100 -2.11 18.92 -10.71
C SER A 100 -1.77 18.41 -9.32
N ARG A 101 -1.04 19.22 -8.54
CA ARG A 101 -0.64 18.90 -7.16
C ARG A 101 -1.82 18.61 -6.24
N VAL A 102 -2.90 19.37 -6.34
CA VAL A 102 -4.08 19.22 -5.47
C VAL A 102 -4.68 17.81 -5.60
N PHE A 103 -4.93 17.36 -6.82
CA PHE A 103 -5.47 16.01 -7.06
C PHE A 103 -4.47 14.90 -6.73
N ALA A 104 -3.17 15.18 -6.86
CA ALA A 104 -2.12 14.24 -6.46
C ALA A 104 -2.06 14.05 -4.93
N GLU A 105 -2.25 15.12 -4.16
CA GLU A 105 -2.39 15.06 -2.70
C GLU A 105 -3.65 14.27 -2.31
N TRP A 106 -4.79 14.53 -2.95
CA TRP A 106 -6.02 13.75 -2.71
C TRP A 106 -5.83 12.27 -3.03
N HIS A 107 -5.23 11.94 -4.18
CA HIS A 107 -4.91 10.57 -4.52
C HIS A 107 -4.07 9.90 -3.43
N PHE A 108 -3.00 10.57 -2.97
CA PHE A 108 -2.14 10.03 -1.92
C PHE A 108 -2.90 9.74 -0.61
N TRP A 109 -3.60 10.74 -0.07
CA TRP A 109 -4.25 10.61 1.23
C TRP A 109 -5.45 9.68 1.22
N ILE A 110 -6.26 9.71 0.16
CA ILE A 110 -7.40 8.79 0.02
C ILE A 110 -6.89 7.36 -0.09
N THR A 111 -5.88 7.09 -0.95
CA THR A 111 -5.29 5.75 -1.07
C THR A 111 -4.70 5.30 0.27
N LEU A 112 -3.98 6.18 0.98
CA LEU A 112 -3.41 5.84 2.29
C LEU A 112 -4.49 5.39 3.28
N ILE A 113 -5.51 6.22 3.50
CA ILE A 113 -6.54 5.96 4.51
C ILE A 113 -7.40 4.76 4.10
N ALA A 114 -7.86 4.73 2.85
CA ALA A 114 -8.68 3.64 2.35
C ALA A 114 -7.96 2.30 2.48
N PHE A 115 -6.72 2.22 2.01
CA PHE A 115 -5.98 0.97 2.04
C PHE A 115 -5.56 0.57 3.46
N TRP A 116 -4.97 1.46 4.25
CA TRP A 116 -4.46 1.07 5.57
C TRP A 116 -5.55 0.85 6.61
N VAL A 117 -6.49 1.79 6.73
CA VAL A 117 -7.47 1.80 7.82
C VAL A 117 -8.65 0.90 7.47
N LEU A 118 -9.22 1.06 6.28
CA LEU A 118 -10.48 0.42 5.92
C LEU A 118 -10.32 -0.97 5.29
N TYR A 119 -9.11 -1.30 4.81
CA TYR A 119 -8.81 -2.59 4.19
C TYR A 119 -7.83 -3.41 5.03
N TYR A 120 -6.56 -2.99 5.10
CA TYR A 120 -5.50 -3.86 5.63
C TYR A 120 -5.68 -4.18 7.11
N ILE A 121 -5.93 -3.17 7.96
CA ILE A 121 -6.16 -3.40 9.39
C ILE A 121 -7.46 -4.17 9.60
N ALA A 122 -8.55 -3.77 8.94
CA ALA A 122 -9.85 -4.41 9.04
C ALA A 122 -9.80 -5.90 8.70
N ASP A 123 -9.21 -6.27 7.56
CA ASP A 123 -9.13 -7.65 7.11
C ASP A 123 -8.13 -8.48 7.92
N THR A 124 -7.06 -7.86 8.42
CA THR A 124 -6.15 -8.52 9.36
C THR A 124 -6.88 -8.86 10.66
N THR A 125 -7.69 -7.94 11.19
CA THR A 125 -8.52 -8.19 12.38
C THR A 125 -9.57 -9.27 12.12
N ALA A 126 -10.28 -9.19 10.99
CA ALA A 126 -11.27 -10.19 10.59
C ALA A 126 -10.63 -11.58 10.49
N GLY A 127 -9.46 -11.67 9.86
CA GLY A 127 -8.75 -12.93 9.68
C GLY A 127 -8.20 -13.52 10.96
N LEU A 128 -7.72 -12.67 11.89
CA LEU A 128 -7.35 -13.10 13.23
C LEU A 128 -8.56 -13.62 14.00
N MET A 129 -9.70 -12.92 13.95
CA MET A 129 -10.94 -13.37 14.57
C MET A 129 -11.39 -14.72 14.02
N GLN A 130 -11.48 -14.87 12.70
CA GLN A 130 -11.83 -16.13 12.05
C GLN A 130 -10.95 -17.29 12.54
N GLY A 131 -9.62 -17.08 12.52
CA GLY A 131 -8.67 -18.07 13.00
C GLY A 131 -8.92 -18.48 14.45
N MET A 132 -9.18 -17.51 15.33
CA MET A 132 -9.48 -17.78 16.74
C MET A 132 -10.81 -18.51 16.93
N PHE A 133 -11.86 -18.15 16.18
CA PHE A 133 -13.15 -18.87 16.23
C PHE A 133 -12.99 -20.33 15.79
N TRP A 134 -12.21 -20.60 14.74
CA TRP A 134 -12.01 -21.95 14.21
C TRP A 134 -11.15 -22.85 15.11
N LEU A 135 -10.40 -22.28 16.05
CA LEU A 135 -9.74 -23.03 17.12
C LEU A 135 -10.69 -23.44 18.25
N THR A 136 -11.91 -22.91 18.29
CA THR A 136 -12.93 -23.29 19.28
C THR A 136 -13.88 -24.37 18.75
N THR A 137 -14.80 -24.84 19.60
CA THR A 137 -15.87 -25.77 19.22
C THR A 137 -17.14 -25.07 18.73
N LEU A 138 -17.10 -23.75 18.52
CA LEU A 138 -18.25 -22.98 18.06
C LEU A 138 -18.61 -23.32 16.60
N PRO A 139 -19.88 -23.17 16.21
CA PRO A 139 -20.29 -23.32 14.81
C PRO A 139 -19.55 -22.34 13.89
N LEU A 140 -19.28 -22.77 12.66
CA LEU A 140 -18.64 -21.95 11.64
C LEU A 140 -19.36 -20.61 11.42
N MET A 141 -20.70 -20.60 11.53
CA MET A 141 -21.51 -19.40 11.31
C MET A 141 -21.10 -18.23 12.21
N ASN A 142 -20.70 -18.49 13.46
CA ASN A 142 -20.27 -17.44 14.39
C ASN A 142 -19.05 -16.67 13.85
N SER A 143 -18.14 -17.36 13.16
CA SER A 143 -16.97 -16.72 12.54
C SER A 143 -17.35 -15.84 11.34
N ILE A 144 -18.40 -16.22 10.60
CA ILE A 144 -18.92 -15.50 9.43
C ILE A 144 -19.62 -14.23 9.90
N GLU A 145 -20.55 -14.35 10.84
CA GLU A 145 -21.28 -13.23 11.43
C GLU A 145 -20.33 -12.21 12.06
N ALA A 146 -19.27 -12.68 12.73
CA ALA A 146 -18.28 -11.79 13.34
C ALA A 146 -17.36 -11.12 12.30
N ALA A 147 -17.14 -11.74 11.13
CA ALA A 147 -16.32 -11.18 10.05
C ALA A 147 -17.12 -10.23 9.12
N GLU A 148 -18.44 -10.39 9.03
CA GLU A 148 -19.30 -9.65 8.10
C GLU A 148 -19.13 -8.12 8.13
N PRO A 149 -19.03 -7.44 9.29
CA PRO A 149 -18.82 -5.99 9.32
C PRO A 149 -17.53 -5.55 8.63
N PHE A 150 -16.48 -6.38 8.67
CA PHE A 150 -15.19 -6.08 8.04
C PHE A 150 -15.25 -6.21 6.51
N TRP A 151 -16.13 -7.06 5.98
CA TRP A 151 -16.34 -7.15 4.54
C TRP A 151 -17.05 -5.90 3.98
N ALA A 152 -17.93 -5.29 4.78
CA ALA A 152 -18.50 -4.00 4.43
C ALA A 152 -17.41 -2.91 4.39
N THR A 153 -16.51 -2.86 5.37
CA THR A 153 -15.39 -1.90 5.36
C THR A 153 -14.44 -2.14 4.18
N ARG A 154 -14.19 -3.41 3.84
CA ARG A 154 -13.42 -3.80 2.64
C ARG A 154 -14.04 -3.26 1.36
N ALA A 155 -15.35 -3.40 1.19
CA ALA A 155 -16.07 -2.88 0.03
C ALA A 155 -15.99 -1.35 -0.07
N VAL A 156 -16.18 -0.64 1.06
CA VAL A 156 -16.03 0.82 1.14
C VAL A 156 -14.61 1.25 0.77
N SER A 157 -13.59 0.52 1.24
CA SER A 157 -12.21 0.78 0.85
C SER A 157 -12.00 0.65 -0.66
N GLY A 158 -12.53 -0.40 -1.29
CA GLY A 158 -12.43 -0.59 -2.74
C GLY A 158 -13.01 0.58 -3.53
N VAL A 159 -14.15 1.11 -3.09
CA VAL A 159 -14.75 2.32 -3.69
C VAL A 159 -13.84 3.54 -3.51
N LEU A 160 -13.27 3.74 -2.32
CA LEU A 160 -12.39 4.88 -2.06
C LEU A 160 -11.06 4.79 -2.82
N ILE A 161 -10.48 3.60 -2.97
CA ILE A 161 -9.30 3.37 -3.81
C ILE A 161 -9.61 3.68 -5.28
N THR A 162 -10.82 3.33 -5.74
CA THR A 162 -11.30 3.70 -7.08
C THR A 162 -11.40 5.23 -7.22
N VAL A 163 -11.98 5.92 -6.24
CA VAL A 163 -12.04 7.39 -6.21
C VAL A 163 -10.62 8.00 -6.22
N ALA A 164 -9.70 7.42 -5.46
CA ALA A 164 -8.30 7.87 -5.44
C ALA A 164 -7.63 7.69 -6.82
N THR A 165 -7.92 6.59 -7.51
CA THR A 165 -7.45 6.35 -8.88
C THR A 165 -8.06 7.33 -9.89
N ILE A 166 -9.31 7.76 -9.68
CA ILE A 166 -9.91 8.84 -10.48
C ILE A 166 -9.17 10.16 -10.20
N CYS A 167 -8.85 10.48 -8.94
CA CYS A 167 -8.03 11.65 -8.61
C CYS A 167 -6.65 11.59 -9.27
N PHE A 168 -6.03 10.41 -9.33
CA PHE A 168 -4.78 10.18 -10.06
C PHE A 168 -4.92 10.57 -11.54
N ILE A 169 -5.92 10.02 -12.23
CA ILE A 169 -6.16 10.30 -13.66
C ILE A 169 -6.41 11.80 -13.88
N ILE A 170 -7.28 12.42 -13.08
CA ILE A 170 -7.58 13.85 -13.16
C ILE A 170 -6.32 14.69 -12.91
N SER A 171 -5.45 14.27 -11.98
CA SER A 171 -4.19 14.95 -11.71
C SER A 171 -3.29 14.99 -12.95
N LEU A 172 -3.19 13.88 -13.68
CA LEU A 172 -2.38 13.78 -14.90
C LEU A 172 -2.98 14.58 -16.07
N MET A 173 -4.30 14.55 -16.23
CA MET A 173 -5.01 15.25 -17.31
C MET A 173 -5.04 16.77 -17.12
N LYS A 174 -5.19 17.25 -15.88
CA LYS A 174 -5.25 18.68 -15.58
C LYS A 174 -3.83 19.26 -15.60
N LYS A 175 -3.52 19.99 -16.68
CA LYS A 175 -2.24 20.70 -16.85
C LYS A 175 -1.90 21.50 -15.57
N GLY A 176 -0.81 21.09 -14.93
CA GLY A 176 -0.25 21.76 -13.76
C GLY A 176 1.20 22.16 -14.00
N LYS A 177 1.83 22.71 -12.98
CA LYS A 177 3.26 23.08 -13.00
C LYS A 177 4.14 22.06 -12.27
N GLU A 178 3.53 21.11 -11.57
CA GLU A 178 4.25 20.17 -10.72
C GLU A 178 5.11 19.22 -11.56
N GLY A 179 6.38 19.07 -11.17
CA GLY A 179 7.34 18.19 -11.84
C GLY A 179 7.99 18.76 -13.11
N MET A 180 7.62 19.99 -13.52
CA MET A 180 8.22 20.66 -14.69
C MET A 180 9.68 21.08 -14.48
N GLU A 181 10.06 21.48 -13.26
CA GLU A 181 11.46 21.85 -12.95
C GLU A 181 12.45 20.72 -13.25
N VAL A 182 12.01 19.46 -13.19
CA VAL A 182 12.86 18.30 -13.44
C VAL A 182 12.82 17.81 -14.89
N ALA A 183 11.85 18.29 -15.67
CA ALA A 183 11.76 18.04 -17.11
C ALA A 183 12.67 18.99 -17.91
N ASN A 184 12.89 20.21 -17.40
CA ASN A 184 13.71 21.23 -18.07
C ASN A 184 15.23 21.07 -17.84
N VAL A 185 15.69 20.03 -17.13
CA VAL A 185 17.12 19.76 -16.88
C VAL A 185 17.72 18.83 -17.95
N SER A 186 16.90 18.32 -18.88
CA SER A 186 17.35 17.48 -20.00
C SER A 186 17.63 18.25 -21.29
N GLU A 187 17.73 19.58 -21.23
CA GLU A 187 18.27 20.46 -22.28
C GLU A 187 19.54 21.15 -21.76
#